data_AF-A0A6C0J3Q1-F1
#
_entry.id   AF-A0A6C0J3Q1-F1
#
_cell.length_a   1.000
_cell.length_b   1.000
_cell.length_c   1.000
_cell.angle_alpha   90.00
_cell.angle_beta   90.00
_cell.angle_gamma   90.00
#
_symmetry.space_group_name_H-M   'P 1'
#
loop_
_entity.id
_entity.type
_entity.pdbx_description
1 polymer ?
#
loop_
_entity_poly.entity_id
_entity_poly.type
_entity_poly.pdbx_seq_one_letter_code
_entity_poly.pdbx_strand_id
1 'polypeptide(L)'
;MIINIKDKIIYAMYGNDEYMINIKHIIYTLQKNKTKQIVINNENMTYCHNNDKYKYLIIKINNSIFTLNNYDIVYFEYNSIPNIIIVRTDPHIYWNDWYDKLIRNYKNYNMYIIYDFDCKNEILEIPLNINIIENSMYNKGIYLGYYYIIKNKLEGDFIILNDKIILNSFIKKDNINQNIFNFDHKWKIDNKYIFEMINLLSNSKILFEEFNNKKWYGCFKGLSFIDSILLNKIETTFNFTNLIKIINNNYYDMAFERLIGVFIFHFTKNNRSIFGDIHEELSKIKNPWNFSYENYIENNDNSFNYIFK
;
A
#
# COMPACT_ATOMS: atom_id res chain seq x y z
N MET A 1 10.49 24.67 -19.42
CA MET A 1 11.04 25.35 -18.23
C MET A 1 12.50 25.63 -18.50
N ILE A 2 12.87 26.90 -18.72
CA ILE A 2 14.28 27.30 -18.60
C ILE A 2 14.50 27.41 -17.10
N ILE A 3 15.26 26.49 -16.52
CA ILE A 3 15.80 26.69 -15.18
C ILE A 3 16.86 27.78 -15.34
N ASN A 4 16.55 29.03 -15.00
CA ASN A 4 17.57 30.03 -14.80
C ASN A 4 17.96 29.99 -13.33
N ILE A 5 18.90 29.10 -12.99
CA ILE A 5 19.64 29.23 -11.73
C ILE A 5 20.62 30.37 -11.98
N LYS A 6 20.13 31.60 -11.85
CA LYS A 6 21.01 32.76 -11.85
C LYS A 6 21.68 32.78 -10.47
N ASP A 7 22.99 32.53 -10.51
CA ASP A 7 23.95 32.87 -9.46
C ASP A 7 23.74 32.15 -8.12
N LYS A 8 23.62 30.82 -8.13
CA LYS A 8 23.93 30.02 -6.94
C LYS A 8 25.12 29.10 -7.20
N ILE A 9 26.19 29.36 -6.46
CA ILE A 9 27.38 28.53 -6.36
C ILE A 9 27.04 27.36 -5.43
N ILE A 10 27.18 26.13 -5.93
CA ILE A 10 27.10 24.94 -5.08
C ILE A 10 28.53 24.44 -4.89
N TYR A 11 28.92 24.29 -3.62
CA TYR A 11 30.21 23.74 -3.24
C TYR A 11 30.07 22.23 -3.17
N ALA A 12 30.92 21.52 -3.90
CA ALA A 12 31.08 20.09 -3.78
C ALA A 12 32.49 19.81 -3.24
N MET A 13 32.58 19.03 -2.17
CA MET A 13 33.86 18.62 -1.60
C MET A 13 34.38 17.35 -2.28
N TYR A 14 35.68 17.32 -2.57
CA TYR A 14 36.39 16.13 -3.04
C TYR A 14 37.66 15.97 -2.22
N GLY A 15 37.68 14.98 -1.32
CA GLY A 15 38.73 14.91 -0.30
C GLY A 15 38.72 16.15 0.60
N ASN A 16 39.88 16.76 0.84
CA ASN A 16 40.03 17.99 1.64
C ASN A 16 39.89 19.28 0.82
N ASP A 17 39.66 19.20 -0.49
CA ASP A 17 39.61 20.37 -1.36
C ASP A 17 38.16 20.72 -1.76
N GLU A 18 37.83 22.01 -1.70
CA GLU A 18 36.55 22.55 -2.16
C GLU A 18 36.60 22.88 -3.65
N TYR A 19 35.63 22.36 -4.41
CA TYR A 19 35.47 22.69 -5.82
C TYR A 19 34.17 23.47 -6.04
N MET A 20 34.27 24.63 -6.71
CA MET A 20 33.10 25.36 -7.17
C MET A 20 32.56 24.75 -8.46
N ILE A 21 31.31 24.31 -8.44
CA ILE A 21 30.60 23.93 -9.67
C ILE A 21 29.56 25.00 -9.98
N ASN A 22 29.75 25.70 -11.09
CA ASN A 22 28.83 26.73 -11.57
C ASN A 22 27.78 26.09 -12.49
N ILE A 23 26.67 25.62 -11.91
CA ILE A 23 25.57 24.99 -12.65
C ILE A 23 24.70 26.09 -13.27
N LYS A 24 24.98 26.45 -14.53
CA LYS A 24 24.28 27.57 -15.18
C LYS A 24 22.88 27.19 -15.73
N HIS A 25 22.62 25.94 -16.16
CA HIS A 25 21.30 25.54 -16.66
C HIS A 25 21.06 24.03 -16.58
N ILE A 26 19.86 23.62 -16.15
CA ILE A 26 19.30 22.28 -16.39
C ILE A 26 18.00 22.49 -17.20
N ILE A 27 17.84 21.86 -18.36
CA ILE A 27 16.63 21.99 -19.17
C ILE A 27 15.99 20.61 -19.31
N TYR A 28 14.72 20.49 -18.92
CA TYR A 28 13.92 19.27 -19.06
C TYR A 28 12.79 19.50 -20.07
N THR A 29 12.56 18.52 -20.95
CA THR A 29 11.40 18.48 -21.84
C THR A 29 10.54 17.27 -21.46
N LEU A 30 9.38 17.51 -20.85
CA LEU A 30 8.33 16.50 -20.66
C LEU A 30 7.24 16.75 -21.70
N GLN A 31 6.88 15.72 -22.46
CA GLN A 31 5.87 15.84 -23.51
C GLN A 31 4.51 16.31 -22.96
N LYS A 32 4.00 17.36 -23.60
CA LYS A 32 2.63 17.93 -23.67
C LYS A 32 1.95 18.32 -22.33
N ASN A 33 2.17 19.60 -22.00
CA ASN A 33 1.15 20.60 -21.66
C ASN A 33 0.79 20.96 -20.20
N LYS A 34 1.55 20.59 -19.16
CA LYS A 34 1.51 21.31 -17.86
C LYS A 34 2.87 21.29 -17.15
N THR A 35 3.52 22.44 -17.04
CA THR A 35 4.75 22.64 -16.23
C THR A 35 4.41 22.74 -14.76
N LYS A 36 4.96 21.85 -13.92
CA LYS A 36 4.90 21.93 -12.46
C LYS A 36 6.30 22.24 -11.93
N GLN A 37 6.42 23.26 -11.09
CA GLN A 37 7.70 23.71 -10.51
C GLN A 37 8.03 22.83 -9.29
N ILE A 38 9.26 22.32 -9.18
CA ILE A 38 9.73 21.53 -8.03
C ILE A 38 10.95 22.25 -7.45
N VAL A 39 10.88 22.60 -6.16
CA VAL A 39 12.00 23.15 -5.39
C VAL A 39 12.68 21.96 -4.70
N ILE A 40 13.99 21.80 -4.89
CA ILE A 40 14.79 20.74 -4.27
C ILE A 40 15.61 21.37 -3.14
N ASN A 41 15.47 20.85 -1.92
CA ASN A 41 16.28 21.25 -0.76
C ASN A 41 17.54 20.36 -0.63
N ASN A 42 18.62 20.91 -0.08
CA ASN A 42 19.95 20.27 0.03
C ASN A 42 19.97 18.93 0.79
N GLU A 43 18.97 18.66 1.64
CA GLU A 43 18.94 17.48 2.52
C GLU A 43 18.78 16.14 1.78
N ASN A 44 18.43 16.15 0.49
CA ASN A 44 18.16 14.94 -0.31
C ASN A 44 19.26 14.62 -1.34
N MET A 45 20.43 15.26 -1.27
CA MET A 45 21.51 15.04 -2.23
C MET A 45 22.61 14.15 -1.65
N THR A 46 22.99 13.10 -2.38
CA THR A 46 24.11 12.23 -2.03
C THR A 46 25.08 12.16 -3.20
N TYR A 47 26.32 12.59 -2.97
CA TYR A 47 27.36 12.59 -3.99
C TYR A 47 28.08 11.24 -4.00
N CYS A 48 28.15 10.58 -5.14
CA CYS A 48 28.92 9.34 -5.30
C CYS A 48 29.92 9.53 -6.43
N HIS A 49 31.19 9.28 -6.15
CA HIS A 49 32.25 9.31 -7.15
C HIS A 49 32.67 7.87 -7.48
N ASN A 50 32.83 7.55 -8.77
CA ASN A 50 33.51 6.32 -9.19
C ASN A 50 34.87 6.70 -9.77
N ASN A 51 35.90 5.91 -9.44
CA ASN A 51 37.29 6.25 -9.70
C ASN A 51 37.57 6.44 -11.20
N ASP A 52 38.04 7.65 -11.53
CA ASP A 52 38.89 8.04 -12.66
C ASP A 52 38.37 8.10 -14.10
N LYS A 53 37.06 7.92 -14.40
CA LYS A 53 36.59 8.13 -15.78
C LYS A 53 35.31 8.95 -16.01
N TYR A 54 34.41 9.06 -15.04
CA TYR A 54 33.15 9.77 -15.25
C TYR A 54 32.69 10.46 -13.95
N LYS A 55 32.32 11.75 -14.05
CA LYS A 55 31.69 12.50 -12.96
C LYS A 55 30.19 12.36 -13.11
N TYR A 56 29.54 11.66 -12.17
CA TYR A 56 28.09 11.60 -12.10
C TYR A 56 27.62 12.40 -10.89
N LEU A 57 26.65 13.29 -11.07
CA LEU A 57 25.85 13.76 -9.94
C LEU A 57 24.63 12.86 -9.80
N ILE A 58 24.55 12.14 -8.68
CA ILE A 58 23.39 11.32 -8.35
C ILE A 58 22.46 12.16 -7.48
N ILE A 59 21.24 12.40 -7.93
CA ILE A 59 20.20 13.08 -7.14
C ILE A 59 19.14 12.05 -6.82
N LYS A 60 18.91 11.78 -5.53
CA LYS A 60 17.77 10.97 -5.10
C LYS A 60 16.62 11.91 -4.77
N ILE A 61 15.49 11.75 -5.45
CA ILE A 61 14.26 12.48 -5.13
C ILE A 61 13.16 11.44 -4.97
N ASN A 62 12.69 11.22 -3.75
CA ASN A 62 11.73 10.16 -3.41
C ASN A 62 12.26 8.77 -3.85
N ASN A 63 11.49 8.04 -4.68
CA ASN A 63 11.82 6.72 -5.23
C ASN A 63 12.55 6.79 -6.59
N SER A 64 13.03 7.96 -7.00
CA SER A 64 13.73 8.15 -8.29
C SER A 64 15.19 8.54 -8.07
N ILE A 65 16.06 7.99 -8.91
CA ILE A 65 17.49 8.30 -8.95
C ILE A 65 17.79 8.97 -10.29
N PHE A 66 18.37 10.15 -10.25
CA PHE A 66 18.82 10.89 -11.42
C PHE A 66 20.34 10.83 -11.47
N THR A 67 20.90 10.51 -12.63
CA THR A 67 22.34 10.69 -12.86
C THR A 67 22.52 11.78 -13.91
N LEU A 68 23.34 12.77 -13.59
CA LEU A 68 23.84 13.75 -14.55
C LEU A 68 25.23 13.31 -14.97
N ASN A 69 25.36 12.81 -16.19
CA ASN A 69 26.64 12.75 -16.88
C ASN A 69 26.75 13.98 -17.78
N ASN A 70 27.95 14.38 -18.22
CA ASN A 70 28.24 15.68 -18.83
C ASN A 70 27.32 16.17 -19.97
N TYR A 71 26.43 15.34 -20.54
CA TYR A 71 25.45 15.76 -21.56
C TYR A 71 24.06 15.11 -21.49
N ASP A 72 23.77 14.20 -20.54
CA ASP A 72 22.48 13.49 -20.49
C ASP A 72 21.99 13.26 -19.06
N ILE A 73 20.67 13.45 -18.85
CA ILE A 73 19.98 13.02 -17.64
C ILE A 73 19.43 11.61 -17.92
N VAL A 74 20.03 10.60 -17.30
CA VAL A 74 19.48 9.24 -17.37
C VAL A 74 18.47 9.08 -16.25
N TYR A 75 17.20 8.91 -16.64
CA TYR A 75 16.10 8.58 -15.75
C TYR A 75 16.15 7.09 -15.46
N PHE A 76 16.46 6.73 -14.21
CA PHE A 76 16.23 5.39 -13.72
C PHE A 76 14.88 5.39 -13.00
N GLU A 77 13.84 4.97 -13.70
CA GLU A 77 12.61 4.55 -13.03
C GLU A 77 12.96 3.27 -12.27
N TYR A 78 13.15 3.39 -10.96
CA TYR A 78 13.21 2.21 -10.12
C TYR A 78 11.81 1.60 -10.15
N ASN A 79 11.61 0.66 -11.08
CA ASN A 79 10.47 -0.24 -11.07
C ASN A 79 10.67 -1.21 -9.91
N SER A 80 10.56 -0.67 -8.68
CA SER A 80 10.44 -1.44 -7.47
C SER A 80 9.24 -2.36 -7.66
N ILE A 81 9.52 -3.66 -7.67
CA ILE A 81 8.51 -4.69 -7.54
C ILE A 81 7.85 -4.46 -6.17
N PRO A 82 6.53 -4.29 -6.07
CA PRO A 82 5.89 -4.06 -4.78
C PRO A 82 6.04 -5.31 -3.92
N ASN A 83 6.05 -5.12 -2.61
CA ASN A 83 5.99 -6.21 -1.66
C ASN A 83 4.54 -6.69 -1.51
N ILE A 84 4.34 -7.93 -1.09
CA ILE A 84 3.01 -8.48 -0.78
C ILE A 84 2.95 -8.78 0.71
N ILE A 85 1.92 -8.28 1.37
CA ILE A 85 1.58 -8.69 2.73
C ILE A 85 0.28 -9.48 2.68
N ILE A 86 0.30 -10.65 3.30
CA ILE A 86 -0.80 -11.59 3.34
C ILE A 86 -1.13 -11.77 4.80
N VAL A 87 -2.36 -11.39 5.19
CA VAL A 87 -2.85 -11.63 6.54
C VAL A 87 -3.74 -12.86 6.52
N ARG A 88 -3.28 -13.92 7.20
CA ARG A 88 -4.02 -15.15 7.38
C ARG A 88 -4.93 -15.05 8.59
N THR A 89 -6.22 -15.16 8.36
CA THR A 89 -7.29 -15.00 9.35
C THR A 89 -8.02 -16.30 9.65
N ASP A 90 -7.77 -17.35 8.88
CA ASP A 90 -8.46 -18.61 9.02
C ASP A 90 -7.50 -19.80 8.80
N PRO A 91 -7.37 -20.69 9.80
CA PRO A 91 -6.50 -21.86 9.69
C PRO A 91 -7.05 -22.94 8.73
N HIS A 92 -8.33 -22.88 8.36
CA HIS A 92 -9.02 -23.93 7.59
C HIS A 92 -9.13 -23.62 6.10
N ILE A 93 -8.65 -22.46 5.64
CA ILE A 93 -8.70 -22.12 4.21
C ILE A 93 -7.78 -23.04 3.41
N TYR A 94 -8.16 -23.28 2.16
CA TYR A 94 -7.41 -23.90 1.06
C TYR A 94 -6.07 -23.20 0.77
N TRP A 95 -5.17 -23.16 1.76
CA TRP A 95 -3.89 -22.50 1.69
C TRP A 95 -3.12 -22.99 0.49
N ASN A 96 -3.10 -24.30 0.23
CA ASN A 96 -2.39 -24.88 -0.91
C ASN A 96 -2.86 -24.31 -2.26
N ASP A 97 -4.18 -24.20 -2.48
CA ASP A 97 -4.72 -23.65 -3.74
C ASP A 97 -4.46 -22.14 -3.86
N TRP A 98 -4.62 -21.42 -2.74
CA TRP A 98 -4.38 -19.99 -2.66
C TRP A 98 -2.90 -19.69 -2.95
N TYR A 99 -2.03 -20.42 -2.28
CA TYR A 99 -0.59 -20.36 -2.34
C TYR A 99 -0.07 -20.71 -3.74
N ASP A 100 -0.56 -21.80 -4.35
CA ASP A 100 -0.16 -22.20 -5.70
C ASP A 100 -0.44 -21.11 -6.74
N LYS A 101 -1.62 -20.51 -6.68
CA LYS A 101 -2.00 -19.44 -7.60
C LYS A 101 -1.22 -18.17 -7.34
N LEU A 102 -1.05 -17.80 -6.06
CA LEU A 102 -0.32 -16.61 -5.69
C LEU A 102 1.16 -16.72 -6.08
N ILE A 103 1.82 -17.83 -5.77
CA ILE A 103 3.24 -18.02 -6.09
C ILE A 103 3.48 -18.07 -7.59
N ARG A 104 2.60 -18.72 -8.37
CA ARG A 104 2.72 -18.72 -9.84
C ARG A 104 2.66 -17.32 -10.42
N ASN A 105 1.75 -16.48 -9.91
CA ASN A 105 1.61 -15.11 -10.38
C ASN A 105 2.75 -14.24 -9.84
N TYR A 106 3.06 -14.31 -8.55
CA TYR A 106 3.91 -13.33 -7.87
C TYR A 106 5.31 -13.86 -7.48
N LYS A 107 5.84 -14.86 -8.19
CA LYS A 107 7.13 -15.54 -7.85
C LYS A 107 8.35 -14.63 -7.62
N ASN A 108 8.38 -13.43 -8.19
CA ASN A 108 9.49 -12.48 -8.07
C ASN A 108 9.26 -11.40 -7.00
N TYR A 109 8.17 -11.49 -6.25
CA TYR A 109 7.78 -10.51 -5.24
C TYR A 109 8.31 -10.97 -3.88
N ASN A 110 8.75 -10.01 -3.06
CA ASN A 110 8.97 -10.26 -1.65
C ASN A 110 7.61 -10.40 -0.97
N MET A 111 7.42 -11.51 -0.27
CA MET A 111 6.15 -11.78 0.42
C MET A 111 6.35 -11.85 1.92
N TYR A 112 5.34 -11.37 2.63
CA TYR A 112 5.24 -11.39 4.07
C TYR A 112 3.91 -12.05 4.45
N ILE A 113 3.96 -13.12 5.24
CA ILE A 113 2.75 -13.79 5.75
C ILE A 113 2.65 -13.50 7.24
N ILE A 114 1.52 -12.92 7.65
CA ILE A 114 1.20 -12.65 9.05
C ILE A 114 0.04 -13.56 9.44
N TYR A 115 0.23 -14.35 10.49
CA TYR A 115 -0.83 -15.15 11.10
C TYR A 115 -1.60 -14.32 12.14
N ASP A 116 -2.91 -14.27 11.98
CA ASP A 116 -3.84 -13.67 12.93
C ASP A 116 -4.44 -14.70 13.90
N PHE A 117 -3.81 -15.88 13.97
CA PHE A 117 -4.11 -17.00 14.86
C PHE A 117 -2.82 -17.73 15.24
N ASP A 118 -2.87 -18.63 16.24
CA ASP A 118 -1.70 -19.44 16.62
C ASP A 118 -1.43 -20.53 15.56
N CYS A 119 -0.31 -20.40 14.85
CA CYS A 119 0.08 -21.29 13.76
C CYS A 119 1.22 -22.27 14.13
N LYS A 120 1.55 -22.44 15.42
CA LYS A 120 2.72 -23.25 15.86
C LYS A 120 2.75 -24.68 15.33
N ASN A 121 1.59 -25.25 15.01
CA ASN A 121 1.47 -26.63 14.51
C ASN A 121 1.29 -26.70 13.00
N GLU A 122 1.28 -25.56 12.29
CA GLU A 122 1.11 -25.51 10.85
C GLU A 122 2.48 -25.69 10.18
N ILE A 123 2.76 -26.91 9.74
CA ILE A 123 3.96 -27.20 8.95
C ILE A 123 3.64 -26.87 7.50
N LEU A 124 4.21 -25.76 7.02
CA LEU A 124 4.10 -25.37 5.62
C LEU A 124 5.48 -25.42 4.98
N GLU A 125 5.57 -26.08 3.83
CA GLU A 125 6.71 -25.93 2.94
C GLU A 125 6.66 -24.54 2.32
N ILE A 126 7.47 -23.62 2.86
CA ILE A 126 7.46 -22.21 2.49
C ILE A 126 8.76 -21.89 1.72
N PRO A 127 8.67 -21.36 0.49
CA PRO A 127 9.81 -20.96 -0.33
C PRO A 127 10.67 -19.91 0.36
N LEU A 128 11.94 -19.87 -0.06
CA LEU A 128 12.95 -18.94 0.45
C LEU A 128 12.59 -17.46 0.30
N ASN A 129 11.68 -17.08 -0.62
CA ASN A 129 11.29 -15.69 -0.85
C ASN A 129 10.07 -15.23 -0.03
N ILE A 130 9.62 -16.04 0.92
CA ILE A 130 8.48 -15.73 1.79
C ILE A 130 8.98 -15.57 3.23
N ASN A 131 8.66 -14.43 3.82
CA ASN A 131 8.97 -14.13 5.21
C ASN A 131 7.71 -14.39 6.05
N ILE A 132 7.78 -15.38 6.94
CA ILE A 132 6.75 -15.60 7.95
C ILE A 132 6.98 -14.64 9.10
N ILE A 133 5.93 -13.94 9.51
CA ILE A 133 5.96 -13.02 10.64
C ILE A 133 5.22 -13.69 11.79
N GLU A 134 5.98 -14.07 12.81
CA GLU A 134 5.40 -14.47 14.08
C GLU A 134 4.74 -13.26 14.75
N ASN A 135 3.49 -13.42 15.12
CA ASN A 135 2.68 -12.38 15.72
C ASN A 135 2.01 -12.93 16.98
N SER A 136 2.06 -12.17 18.08
CA SER A 136 1.41 -12.52 19.34
C SER A 136 0.03 -11.88 19.51
N MET A 137 -0.39 -11.03 18.55
CA MET A 137 -1.66 -10.31 18.59
C MET A 137 -2.66 -10.93 17.61
N TYR A 138 -3.53 -11.80 18.11
CA TYR A 138 -4.54 -12.48 17.30
C TYR A 138 -5.87 -11.71 17.20
N ASN A 139 -6.71 -12.13 16.24
CA ASN A 139 -8.04 -11.58 15.96
C ASN A 139 -8.05 -10.08 15.60
N LYS A 140 -7.01 -9.63 14.89
CA LYS A 140 -6.82 -8.26 14.43
C LYS A 140 -7.17 -8.08 12.95
N GLY A 141 -7.50 -9.16 12.25
CA GLY A 141 -7.88 -9.16 10.86
C GLY A 141 -6.82 -8.54 9.95
N ILE A 142 -7.27 -8.08 8.78
CA ILE A 142 -6.42 -7.46 7.76
C ILE A 142 -5.65 -6.21 8.26
N TYR A 143 -6.09 -5.58 9.36
CA TYR A 143 -5.40 -4.44 9.96
C TYR A 143 -3.95 -4.76 10.35
N LEU A 144 -3.62 -6.01 10.69
CA LEU A 144 -2.24 -6.41 10.99
C LEU A 144 -1.25 -6.08 9.87
N GLY A 145 -1.67 -6.18 8.61
CA GLY A 145 -0.80 -5.88 7.49
C GLY A 145 -0.37 -4.41 7.50
N TYR A 146 -1.34 -3.51 7.69
CA TYR A 146 -1.08 -2.07 7.80
C TYR A 146 -0.25 -1.74 9.05
N TYR A 147 -0.62 -2.32 10.19
CA TYR A 147 0.09 -2.12 11.44
C TYR A 147 1.55 -2.56 11.35
N TYR A 148 1.82 -3.71 10.72
CA TYR A 148 3.16 -4.26 10.58
C TYR A 148 4.08 -3.37 9.75
N ILE A 149 3.59 -2.82 8.62
CA ILE A 149 4.33 -1.85 7.79
C ILE A 149 4.77 -0.66 8.64
N ILE A 150 3.83 -0.05 9.36
CA ILE A 150 4.07 1.16 10.15
C ILE A 150 5.01 0.86 11.32
N LYS A 151 4.74 -0.20 12.08
CA LYS A 151 5.49 -0.54 13.30
C LYS A 151 6.96 -0.86 13.01
N ASN A 152 7.22 -1.53 11.89
CA ASN A 152 8.57 -1.90 11.46
C ASN A 152 9.21 -0.88 10.51
N LYS A 153 8.52 0.23 10.22
CA LYS A 153 8.97 1.29 9.31
C LYS A 153 9.40 0.73 7.95
N LEU A 154 8.64 -0.22 7.40
CA LEU A 154 8.96 -0.79 6.11
C LEU A 154 8.79 0.26 5.01
N GLU A 155 9.72 0.28 4.06
CA GLU A 155 9.71 1.19 2.93
C GLU A 155 9.27 0.47 1.64
N GLY A 156 8.57 1.19 0.77
CA GLY A 156 8.18 0.73 -0.55
C GLY A 156 6.67 0.66 -0.75
N ASP A 157 6.29 -0.07 -1.79
CA ASP A 157 4.91 -0.22 -2.24
C ASP A 157 4.41 -1.60 -1.78
N PHE A 158 3.18 -1.69 -1.25
CA PHE A 158 2.65 -2.90 -0.62
C PHE A 158 1.28 -3.26 -1.17
N ILE A 159 1.14 -4.49 -1.66
CA ILE A 159 -0.16 -5.11 -1.92
C ILE A 159 -0.57 -5.85 -0.65
N ILE A 160 -1.66 -5.42 -0.01
CA ILE A 160 -2.16 -6.01 1.23
C ILE A 160 -3.36 -6.90 0.90
N LEU A 161 -3.22 -8.19 1.18
CA LEU A 161 -4.19 -9.23 0.87
C LEU A 161 -4.68 -9.96 2.13
N ASN A 162 -5.92 -10.45 2.06
CA ASN A 162 -6.49 -11.40 3.00
C ASN A 162 -6.52 -12.79 2.35
N ASP A 163 -6.33 -13.83 3.16
CA ASP A 163 -6.32 -15.23 2.74
C ASP A 163 -7.64 -15.75 2.15
N LYS A 164 -8.75 -15.03 2.31
CA LYS A 164 -10.06 -15.40 1.75
C LYS A 164 -10.25 -14.96 0.29
N ILE A 165 -9.29 -14.25 -0.29
CA ILE A 165 -9.40 -13.69 -1.65
C ILE A 165 -8.20 -14.10 -2.49
N ILE A 166 -8.47 -14.70 -3.65
CA ILE A 166 -7.47 -15.09 -4.63
C ILE A 166 -7.53 -14.13 -5.81
N LEU A 167 -6.38 -13.51 -6.11
CA LEU A 167 -6.22 -12.68 -7.30
C LEU A 167 -5.59 -13.50 -8.43
N ASN A 168 -6.33 -13.72 -9.52
CA ASN A 168 -5.77 -14.39 -10.71
C ASN A 168 -5.01 -13.45 -11.64
N SER A 169 -5.11 -12.14 -11.43
CA SER A 169 -4.47 -11.11 -12.25
C SER A 169 -3.44 -10.31 -11.46
N PHE A 170 -2.41 -9.84 -12.16
CA PHE A 170 -1.42 -8.91 -11.62
C PHE A 170 -2.03 -7.53 -11.36
N ILE A 171 -1.70 -6.95 -10.22
CA ILE A 171 -1.95 -5.53 -9.95
C ILE A 171 -0.81 -4.70 -10.56
N LYS A 172 -1.17 -3.79 -11.48
CA LYS A 172 -0.22 -2.86 -12.13
C LYS A 172 0.19 -1.72 -11.19
N LYS A 173 1.42 -1.20 -11.33
CA LYS A 173 2.00 -0.14 -10.49
C LYS A 173 1.21 1.18 -10.52
N ASP A 174 0.59 1.50 -11.65
CA ASP A 174 -0.23 2.72 -11.83
C ASP A 174 -1.41 2.81 -10.85
N ASN A 175 -1.71 1.72 -10.15
CA ASN A 175 -2.80 1.61 -9.20
C ASN A 175 -2.42 1.89 -7.74
N ILE A 176 -1.24 2.46 -7.48
CA ILE A 176 -0.82 2.71 -6.10
C ILE A 176 -1.76 3.68 -5.36
N ASN A 177 -1.92 3.45 -4.07
CA ASN A 177 -2.84 4.14 -3.16
C ASN A 177 -4.31 4.00 -3.57
N GLN A 178 -4.71 2.78 -3.92
CA GLN A 178 -6.08 2.44 -4.29
C GLN A 178 -6.57 1.19 -3.56
N ASN A 179 -7.89 1.14 -3.36
CA ASN A 179 -8.55 -0.08 -2.94
C ASN A 179 -8.44 -1.11 -4.08
N ILE A 180 -8.27 -2.39 -3.75
CA ILE A 180 -8.31 -3.46 -4.76
C ILE A 180 -9.75 -3.61 -5.27
N PHE A 181 -10.69 -3.70 -4.33
CA PHE A 181 -12.14 -3.63 -4.58
C PHE A 181 -12.76 -2.57 -3.67
N ASN A 182 -13.76 -1.86 -4.18
CA ASN A 182 -14.50 -0.90 -3.38
C ASN A 182 -15.97 -1.32 -3.20
N PHE A 183 -16.67 -0.64 -2.29
CA PHE A 183 -18.11 -0.75 -2.11
C PHE A 183 -18.70 0.59 -1.65
N ASP A 184 -19.97 0.85 -2.01
CA ASP A 184 -20.68 2.08 -1.63
C ASP A 184 -20.91 2.20 -0.11
N HIS A 185 -20.93 3.41 0.43
CA HIS A 185 -21.21 3.71 1.85
C HIS A 185 -22.65 3.32 2.28
N LYS A 186 -23.52 2.94 1.34
CA LYS A 186 -24.91 2.52 1.61
C LYS A 186 -25.01 1.15 2.31
N TRP A 187 -23.96 0.33 2.27
CA TRP A 187 -23.98 -1.00 2.89
C TRP A 187 -24.02 -0.89 4.42
N LYS A 188 -25.05 -1.50 5.01
CA LYS A 188 -25.40 -1.34 6.43
C LYS A 188 -24.37 -2.02 7.33
N ILE A 189 -23.73 -1.22 8.17
CA ILE A 189 -23.16 -1.63 9.45
C ILE A 189 -23.63 -0.62 10.49
N ASP A 190 -23.66 -1.02 11.76
CA ASP A 190 -23.82 -0.06 12.84
C ASP A 190 -22.61 0.91 12.85
N ASN A 191 -22.89 2.21 12.64
CA ASN A 191 -21.88 3.25 12.67
C ASN A 191 -21.17 3.36 14.03
N LYS A 192 -21.75 2.79 15.10
CA LYS A 192 -21.14 2.73 16.43
C LYS A 192 -19.69 2.24 16.39
N TYR A 193 -19.41 1.14 15.71
CA TYR A 193 -18.06 0.56 15.65
C TYR A 193 -17.07 1.50 14.96
N ILE A 194 -17.49 2.17 13.88
CA ILE A 194 -16.68 3.14 13.14
C ILE A 194 -16.40 4.36 14.02
N PHE A 195 -17.41 4.86 14.73
CA PHE A 195 -17.29 6.04 15.57
C PHE A 195 -16.41 5.78 16.79
N GLU A 196 -16.50 4.60 17.41
CA GLU A 196 -15.58 4.19 18.45
C GLU A 196 -14.13 4.17 17.96
N MET A 197 -13.87 3.63 16.75
CA MET A 197 -12.55 3.66 16.14
C MET A 197 -12.07 5.09 15.85
N ILE A 198 -12.91 5.95 15.26
CA ILE A 198 -12.56 7.35 14.98
C ILE A 198 -12.22 8.10 16.27
N ASN A 199 -12.93 7.84 17.37
CA ASN A 199 -12.68 8.49 18.66
C ASN A 199 -11.33 8.10 19.29
N LEU A 200 -10.72 6.98 18.91
CA LEU A 200 -9.38 6.59 19.38
C LEU A 200 -8.24 7.30 18.62
N LEU A 201 -8.56 7.97 17.52
CA LEU A 201 -7.60 8.60 16.62
C LEU A 201 -7.41 10.07 16.97
N SER A 202 -6.19 10.56 16.72
CA SER A 202 -5.93 11.99 16.68
C SER A 202 -6.69 12.63 15.52
N ASN A 203 -7.02 13.93 15.63
CA ASN A 203 -7.76 14.65 14.57
C ASN A 203 -9.12 14.00 14.17
N SER A 204 -9.77 13.32 15.11
CA SER A 204 -11.03 12.60 14.91
C SER A 204 -12.14 13.45 14.28
N LYS A 205 -12.21 14.76 14.58
CA LYS A 205 -13.18 15.69 13.98
C LYS A 205 -13.10 15.71 12.45
N ILE A 206 -11.90 15.72 11.88
CA ILE A 206 -11.70 15.73 10.42
C ILE A 206 -12.21 14.41 9.82
N LEU A 207 -11.96 13.29 10.49
CA LEU A 207 -12.44 11.98 10.04
C LEU A 207 -13.96 11.86 10.15
N PHE A 208 -14.59 12.42 11.17
CA PHE A 208 -16.06 12.48 11.25
C PHE A 208 -16.65 13.29 10.10
N GLU A 209 -16.05 14.44 9.77
CA GLU A 209 -16.50 15.27 8.64
C GLU A 209 -16.34 14.54 7.30
N GLU A 210 -15.20 13.89 7.07
CA GLU A 210 -14.96 13.08 5.87
C GLU A 210 -15.89 11.86 5.81
N PHE A 211 -16.08 11.14 6.91
CA PHE A 211 -16.98 10.00 6.94
C PHE A 211 -18.43 10.41 6.64
N ASN A 212 -18.91 11.50 7.23
CA ASN A 212 -20.28 11.98 7.06
C ASN A 212 -20.55 12.58 5.68
N ASN A 213 -19.52 13.08 4.97
CA ASN A 213 -19.70 13.62 3.63
C ASN A 213 -20.01 12.55 2.58
N LYS A 214 -19.77 11.26 2.90
CA LYS A 214 -20.11 10.09 2.06
C LYS A 214 -19.54 10.15 0.63
N LYS A 215 -18.43 10.88 0.44
CA LYS A 215 -17.71 10.92 -0.83
C LYS A 215 -16.69 9.80 -0.97
N TRP A 216 -16.42 9.05 0.10
CA TRP A 216 -15.51 7.91 0.13
C TRP A 216 -16.22 6.62 -0.31
N TYR A 217 -15.43 5.63 -0.72
CA TYR A 217 -15.87 4.24 -0.87
C TYR A 217 -15.17 3.34 0.16
N GLY A 218 -15.86 2.31 0.62
CA GLY A 218 -15.28 1.29 1.47
C GLY A 218 -14.21 0.49 0.71
N CYS A 219 -13.28 -0.10 1.45
CA CYS A 219 -12.22 -0.96 0.96
C CYS A 219 -12.56 -2.40 1.32
N PHE A 220 -13.11 -3.17 0.38
CA PHE A 220 -13.64 -4.50 0.64
C PHE A 220 -12.55 -5.39 1.23
N LYS A 221 -12.83 -6.01 2.39
CA LYS A 221 -11.88 -6.82 3.18
C LYS A 221 -10.55 -6.11 3.49
N GLY A 222 -10.51 -4.77 3.43
CA GLY A 222 -9.32 -3.96 3.65
C GLY A 222 -8.21 -4.22 2.62
N LEU A 223 -8.55 -4.75 1.44
CA LEU A 223 -7.60 -5.06 0.38
C LEU A 223 -7.15 -3.80 -0.36
N SER A 224 -5.87 -3.46 -0.32
CA SER A 224 -5.36 -2.27 -1.00
C SER A 224 -3.99 -2.47 -1.61
N PHE A 225 -3.66 -1.60 -2.56
CA PHE A 225 -2.30 -1.36 -2.99
C PHE A 225 -1.89 0.03 -2.46
N ILE A 226 -0.93 0.08 -1.54
CA ILE A 226 -0.61 1.29 -0.79
C ILE A 226 0.90 1.47 -0.65
N ASP A 227 1.40 2.70 -0.75
CA ASP A 227 2.80 2.99 -0.42
C ASP A 227 2.99 3.29 1.08
N SER A 228 4.20 3.04 1.56
CA SER A 228 4.56 3.35 2.95
C SER A 228 4.52 4.85 3.25
N ILE A 229 4.64 5.73 2.25
CA ILE A 229 4.60 7.18 2.43
C ILE A 229 3.19 7.62 2.86
N LEU A 230 2.14 7.11 2.20
CA LEU A 230 0.75 7.36 2.54
C LEU A 230 0.44 6.76 3.91
N LEU A 231 0.88 5.54 4.21
CA LEU A 231 0.67 4.95 5.52
C LEU A 231 1.32 5.75 6.65
N ASN A 232 2.54 6.24 6.43
CA ASN A 232 3.20 7.12 7.40
C ASN A 232 2.47 8.46 7.55
N LYS A 233 1.87 9.01 6.49
CA LYS A 233 1.00 10.19 6.60
C LYS A 233 -0.24 9.90 7.43
N ILE A 234 -0.89 8.76 7.20
CA ILE A 234 -2.05 8.31 7.97
C ILE A 234 -1.68 8.17 9.44
N GLU A 235 -0.56 7.50 9.74
CA GLU A 235 -0.06 7.34 11.11
C GLU A 235 0.24 8.68 11.77
N THR A 236 1.05 9.53 11.14
CA THR A 236 1.46 10.82 11.74
C THR A 236 0.29 11.79 11.93
N THR A 237 -0.73 11.72 11.07
CA THR A 237 -1.90 12.61 11.13
C THR A 237 -2.94 12.12 12.12
N PHE A 238 -3.19 10.81 12.20
CA PHE A 238 -4.33 10.25 12.93
C PHE A 238 -3.94 9.32 14.07
N ASN A 239 -2.67 8.99 14.25
CA ASN A 239 -2.20 7.98 15.21
C ASN A 239 -2.89 6.62 14.98
N PHE A 240 -2.86 6.18 13.72
CA PHE A 240 -3.56 5.00 13.20
C PHE A 240 -3.26 3.72 13.97
N THR A 241 -2.04 3.55 14.46
CA THR A 241 -1.63 2.37 15.24
C THR A 241 -2.43 2.18 16.53
N ASN A 242 -3.14 3.20 17.04
CA ASN A 242 -4.03 3.06 18.19
C ASN A 242 -5.21 2.12 17.95
N LEU A 243 -5.60 1.87 16.70
CA LEU A 243 -6.73 0.99 16.39
C LEU A 243 -6.51 -0.46 16.84
N ILE A 244 -5.25 -0.87 17.05
CA ILE A 244 -4.89 -2.19 17.59
C ILE A 244 -5.61 -2.49 18.92
N LYS A 245 -5.95 -1.46 19.69
CA LYS A 245 -6.59 -1.55 21.00
C LYS A 245 -8.03 -2.05 20.92
N ILE A 246 -8.73 -1.84 19.81
CA ILE A 246 -10.18 -2.10 19.70
C ILE A 246 -10.54 -3.14 18.64
N ILE A 247 -9.77 -3.24 17.56
CA ILE A 247 -10.01 -4.26 16.53
C ILE A 247 -9.76 -5.64 17.16
N ASN A 248 -10.82 -6.41 17.36
CA ASN A 248 -10.78 -7.72 18.01
C ASN A 248 -11.90 -8.68 17.58
N ASN A 249 -12.73 -8.26 16.61
CA ASN A 249 -13.87 -9.03 16.12
C ASN A 249 -14.33 -8.55 14.73
N ASN A 250 -15.19 -9.35 14.10
CA ASN A 250 -15.69 -9.10 12.74
C ASN A 250 -16.40 -7.74 12.56
N TYR A 251 -17.06 -7.19 13.58
CA TYR A 251 -17.70 -5.87 13.46
C TYR A 251 -16.67 -4.75 13.34
N TYR A 252 -15.59 -4.82 14.11
CA TYR A 252 -14.49 -3.87 13.98
C TYR A 252 -13.69 -4.09 12.69
N ASP A 253 -13.57 -5.32 12.20
CA ASP A 253 -12.96 -5.56 10.87
C ASP A 253 -13.78 -4.90 9.76
N MET A 254 -15.11 -5.08 9.75
CA MET A 254 -15.97 -4.42 8.78
C MET A 254 -16.01 -2.89 8.94
N ALA A 255 -15.85 -2.38 10.16
CA ALA A 255 -15.69 -0.95 10.41
C ALA A 255 -14.34 -0.44 9.87
N PHE A 256 -13.28 -1.23 10.02
CA PHE A 256 -11.95 -0.94 9.47
C PHE A 256 -11.97 -0.85 7.95
N GLU A 257 -12.70 -1.73 7.25
CA GLU A 257 -12.89 -1.68 5.79
C GLU A 257 -13.38 -0.30 5.30
N ARG A 258 -14.29 0.33 6.06
CA ARG A 258 -14.79 1.68 5.75
C ARG A 258 -13.76 2.74 6.11
N LEU A 259 -13.17 2.62 7.30
CA LEU A 259 -12.22 3.61 7.81
C LEU A 259 -10.96 3.71 6.94
N ILE A 260 -10.41 2.60 6.46
CA ILE A 260 -9.26 2.63 5.55
C ILE A 260 -9.61 3.26 4.20
N GLY A 261 -10.83 3.03 3.70
CA GLY A 261 -11.36 3.73 2.53
C GLY A 261 -11.44 5.25 2.74
N VAL A 262 -11.89 5.69 3.91
CA VAL A 262 -11.90 7.12 4.30
C VAL A 262 -10.49 7.69 4.32
N PHE A 263 -9.50 6.99 4.88
CA PHE A 263 -8.11 7.46 4.90
C PHE A 263 -7.52 7.62 3.51
N ILE A 264 -7.68 6.60 2.65
CA ILE A 264 -7.19 6.64 1.27
C ILE A 264 -7.85 7.81 0.54
N PHE A 265 -9.18 7.95 0.64
CA PHE A 265 -9.90 9.06 0.04
C PHE A 265 -9.44 10.42 0.58
N HIS A 266 -9.21 10.55 1.89
CA HIS A 266 -8.81 11.81 2.50
C HIS A 266 -7.53 12.38 1.87
N PHE A 267 -6.50 11.55 1.72
CA PHE A 267 -5.20 11.98 1.21
C PHE A 267 -5.07 12.00 -0.31
N THR A 268 -5.77 11.10 -1.01
CA THR A 268 -5.63 10.97 -2.47
C THR A 268 -6.74 11.67 -3.23
N LYS A 269 -7.89 11.90 -2.58
CA LYS A 269 -9.17 12.26 -3.22
C LYS A 269 -9.55 11.30 -4.36
N ASN A 270 -9.01 10.08 -4.33
CA ASN A 270 -9.28 9.02 -5.27
C ASN A 270 -10.28 8.05 -4.67
N ASN A 271 -11.28 7.70 -5.48
CA ASN A 271 -12.35 6.76 -5.14
C ASN A 271 -12.34 5.53 -6.03
N ARG A 272 -11.39 5.46 -6.96
CA ARG A 272 -11.24 4.34 -7.87
C ARG A 272 -10.65 3.16 -7.09
N SER A 273 -11.25 2.01 -7.30
CA SER A 273 -10.64 0.73 -7.03
C SER A 273 -10.02 0.16 -8.29
N ILE A 274 -9.12 -0.80 -8.12
CA ILE A 274 -8.42 -1.48 -9.22
C ILE A 274 -9.40 -2.29 -10.06
N PHE A 275 -10.30 -3.03 -9.40
CA PHE A 275 -11.22 -3.95 -10.04
C PHE A 275 -12.69 -3.51 -9.97
N GLY A 276 -12.98 -2.28 -9.54
CA GLY A 276 -14.33 -1.76 -9.45
C GLY A 276 -15.07 -2.11 -8.16
N ASP A 277 -16.40 -2.02 -8.21
CA ASP A 277 -17.30 -2.31 -7.10
C ASP A 277 -17.49 -3.83 -6.95
N ILE A 278 -17.22 -4.34 -5.75
CA ILE A 278 -17.30 -5.77 -5.47
C ILE A 278 -18.69 -6.36 -5.73
N HIS A 279 -19.76 -5.62 -5.44
CA HIS A 279 -21.12 -6.10 -5.61
C HIS A 279 -21.51 -6.14 -7.08
N GLU A 280 -21.03 -5.18 -7.88
CA GLU A 280 -21.17 -5.24 -9.33
C GLU A 280 -20.43 -6.45 -9.91
N GLU A 281 -19.18 -6.71 -9.49
CA GLU A 281 -18.42 -7.87 -9.95
C GLU A 281 -19.10 -9.19 -9.56
N LEU A 282 -19.60 -9.30 -8.33
CA LEU A 282 -20.34 -10.49 -7.89
C LEU A 282 -21.64 -10.67 -8.68
N SER A 283 -22.35 -9.60 -9.02
CA SER A 283 -23.60 -9.69 -9.80
C SER A 283 -23.44 -10.30 -11.19
N LYS A 284 -22.22 -10.26 -11.76
CA LYS A 284 -21.90 -10.86 -13.06
C LYS A 284 -21.79 -12.39 -12.99
N ILE A 285 -21.57 -12.95 -11.80
CA ILE A 285 -21.51 -14.39 -11.58
C ILE A 285 -22.94 -14.91 -11.48
N LYS A 286 -23.31 -15.92 -12.26
CA LYS A 286 -24.62 -16.59 -12.07
C LYS A 286 -24.63 -17.19 -10.67
N ASN A 287 -25.60 -16.79 -9.85
CA ASN A 287 -25.77 -17.31 -8.50
C ASN A 287 -24.59 -17.01 -7.54
N PRO A 288 -24.18 -15.73 -7.39
CA PRO A 288 -23.03 -15.38 -6.55
C PRO A 288 -23.27 -15.67 -5.07
N TRP A 289 -24.54 -15.72 -4.67
CA TRP A 289 -25.00 -15.91 -3.30
C TRP A 289 -25.81 -17.20 -3.12
N ASN A 290 -25.80 -18.13 -4.08
CA ASN A 290 -26.73 -19.27 -4.07
C ASN A 290 -26.29 -20.42 -3.14
N PHE A 291 -25.44 -20.09 -2.18
CA PHE A 291 -25.41 -20.73 -0.87
C PHE A 291 -26.35 -19.93 0.03
N SER A 292 -27.52 -20.46 0.32
CA SER A 292 -28.34 -19.89 1.40
C SER A 292 -27.60 -20.02 2.74
N TYR A 293 -27.99 -19.24 3.74
CA TYR A 293 -27.44 -19.37 5.09
C TYR A 293 -27.63 -20.80 5.63
N GLU A 294 -28.69 -21.49 5.22
CA GLU A 294 -28.90 -22.90 5.53
C GLU A 294 -27.86 -23.81 4.84
N ASN A 295 -27.53 -23.60 3.56
CA ASN A 295 -26.44 -24.32 2.89
C ASN A 295 -25.05 -24.07 3.51
N TYR A 296 -24.86 -22.91 4.14
CA TYR A 296 -23.66 -22.55 4.91
C TYR A 296 -23.58 -23.28 6.26
N ILE A 297 -24.70 -23.53 6.93
CA ILE A 297 -24.74 -24.33 8.16
C ILE A 297 -24.61 -25.84 7.85
N GLU A 298 -25.20 -26.31 6.75
CA GLU A 298 -25.22 -27.73 6.40
C GLU A 298 -23.90 -28.22 5.75
N ASN A 299 -23.17 -27.35 5.04
CA ASN A 299 -21.80 -27.63 4.64
C ASN A 299 -20.85 -27.06 5.71
N ASN A 300 -20.28 -27.93 6.54
CA ASN A 300 -19.24 -27.60 7.54
C ASN A 300 -17.94 -26.98 6.95
N ASP A 301 -17.98 -26.47 5.72
CA ASP A 301 -16.85 -25.97 4.96
C ASP A 301 -16.97 -24.44 4.86
N ASN A 302 -16.51 -23.75 5.90
CA ASN A 302 -16.66 -22.30 6.13
C ASN A 302 -15.81 -21.39 5.20
N SER A 303 -15.39 -21.87 4.03
CA SER A 303 -14.43 -21.17 3.18
C SER A 303 -15.06 -20.66 1.86
N PHE A 304 -15.54 -19.41 1.87
CA PHE A 304 -15.88 -18.70 0.64
C PHE A 304 -14.60 -18.30 -0.10
N ASN A 305 -14.30 -18.96 -1.22
CA ASN A 305 -13.24 -18.55 -2.14
C ASN A 305 -13.83 -17.73 -3.29
N TYR A 306 -13.62 -16.42 -3.27
CA TYR A 306 -13.92 -15.60 -4.44
C TYR A 306 -12.76 -15.70 -5.42
N ILE A 307 -13.01 -16.38 -6.55
CA ILE A 307 -12.06 -16.44 -7.67
C ILE A 307 -12.43 -15.31 -8.64
N PHE A 308 -11.76 -14.17 -8.51
CA PHE A 308 -11.87 -13.09 -9.51
C PHE A 308 -10.92 -13.42 -10.68
N LYS A 309 -11.44 -13.37 -11.92
CA LYS A 309 -10.66 -13.61 -13.13
C LYS A 309 -9.96 -12.36 -13.61
#